data_AF-K4D6K6-F1
#
_entry.id   AF-K4D6K6-F1
#
_cell.length_a   1.000
_cell.length_b   1.000
_cell.length_c   1.000
_cell.angle_alpha   90.00
_cell.angle_beta   90.00
_cell.angle_gamma   90.00
#
_symmetry.space_group_name_H-M   'P 1'
#
loop_
_entity.id
_entity.type
_entity.pdbx_description
1 polymer ?
#
loop_
_entity_poly.entity_id
_entity_poly.type
_entity_poly.pdbx_seq_one_letter_code
_entity_poly.pdbx_strand_id
1 'polypeptide(L)'
;MHMYSSGAGGVTVIVTELHKFEANIQVLGSRATVYGKGKASPFHSSQVNANDLRGGISLVLASLSAEGITEISGTSHADRGYENLEMKLQGLSANAIRITTTTYSV
;
A
#
# COMPACT_ATOMS: atom_id res chain seq x y z
N MET A 1 17.90 -18.75 -1.90
CA MET A 1 16.59 -19.40 -1.65
C MET A 1 15.56 -18.68 -2.49
N HIS A 2 15.36 -19.14 -3.74
CA HIS A 2 14.42 -18.57 -4.69
C HIS A 2 13.02 -19.10 -4.37
N MET A 3 12.11 -18.24 -3.92
CA MET A 3 10.70 -18.60 -3.80
C MET A 3 9.98 -18.18 -5.09
N TYR A 4 9.36 -19.19 -5.69
CA TYR A 4 8.76 -19.22 -7.01
C TYR A 4 7.79 -18.07 -7.30
N SER A 5 8.05 -17.42 -8.43
CA SER A 5 7.05 -16.84 -9.31
C SER A 5 6.24 -17.97 -9.95
N SER A 6 4.97 -18.11 -9.60
CA SER A 6 4.02 -18.94 -10.34
C SER A 6 2.58 -18.47 -10.11
N GLY A 7 1.99 -17.83 -11.14
CA GLY A 7 0.56 -17.93 -11.44
C GLY A 7 -0.46 -17.27 -10.51
N ALA A 8 -0.34 -15.98 -10.19
CA ALA A 8 -1.48 -15.17 -9.71
C ALA A 8 -1.19 -13.68 -9.94
N GLY A 9 -1.35 -13.20 -11.18
CA GLY A 9 -0.90 -11.87 -11.65
C GLY A 9 -1.57 -10.63 -11.05
N GLY A 10 -2.22 -10.71 -9.88
CA GLY A 10 -2.86 -9.55 -9.25
C GLY A 10 -2.79 -9.50 -7.73
N VAL A 11 -2.84 -10.64 -7.02
CA VAL A 11 -2.86 -10.62 -5.54
C VAL A 11 -1.46 -10.45 -4.96
N THR A 12 -0.43 -10.98 -5.62
CA THR A 12 0.93 -11.02 -5.08
C THR A 12 1.58 -9.64 -4.98
N VAL A 13 1.26 -8.72 -5.89
CA VAL A 13 1.88 -7.37 -5.94
C VAL A 13 1.52 -6.52 -4.72
N ILE A 14 0.30 -6.64 -4.20
CA ILE A 14 -0.10 -5.90 -2.99
C ILE A 14 0.55 -6.53 -1.76
N VAL A 15 0.66 -7.85 -1.72
CA VAL A 15 1.23 -8.57 -0.57
C VAL A 15 2.70 -8.22 -0.37
N THR A 16 3.49 -8.09 -1.44
CA THR A 16 4.88 -7.66 -1.35
C THR A 16 5.04 -6.26 -0.76
N GLU A 17 4.11 -5.35 -1.07
CA GLU A 17 4.12 -4.00 -0.49
C GLU A 17 3.65 -4.01 0.97
N LEU A 18 2.65 -4.84 1.32
CA LEU A 18 2.22 -5.02 2.70
C LEU A 18 3.30 -5.65 3.60
N HIS A 19 4.16 -6.51 3.04
CA HIS A 19 5.33 -7.01 3.77
C HIS A 19 6.30 -5.89 4.17
N LYS A 20 6.37 -4.77 3.42
CA LYS A 20 7.18 -3.60 3.80
C LYS A 20 6.65 -2.86 5.03
N PHE A 21 5.35 -2.96 5.29
CA PHE A 21 4.72 -2.52 6.54
C PHE A 21 4.94 -3.53 7.69
N GLU A 22 5.76 -4.56 7.46
CA GLU A 22 5.95 -5.73 8.33
C GLU A 22 4.68 -6.53 8.61
N ALA A 23 3.72 -6.51 7.67
CA ALA A 23 2.55 -7.37 7.77
C ALA A 23 2.95 -8.84 7.65
N ASN A 24 2.40 -9.70 8.52
CA ASN A 24 2.64 -11.14 8.42
C ASN A 24 1.56 -11.78 7.52
N ILE A 25 1.88 -11.96 6.24
CA ILE A 25 0.97 -12.52 5.24
C ILE A 25 1.64 -13.70 4.56
N GLN A 26 0.98 -14.85 4.55
CA GLN A 26 1.44 -16.04 3.86
C GLN A 26 0.52 -16.35 2.68
N VAL A 27 1.09 -16.37 1.47
CA VAL A 27 0.35 -16.66 0.24
C VAL A 27 0.66 -18.08 -0.21
N LEU A 28 -0.38 -18.87 -0.44
CA LEU A 28 -0.30 -20.23 -0.96
C LEU A 28 -1.29 -20.36 -2.13
N GLY A 29 -0.77 -20.32 -3.36
CA GLY A 29 -1.58 -20.34 -4.58
C GLY A 29 -2.54 -19.15 -4.64
N SER A 30 -3.84 -19.43 -4.69
CA SER A 30 -4.92 -18.42 -4.69
C SER A 30 -5.41 -18.02 -3.29
N ARG A 31 -4.81 -18.56 -2.22
CA ARG A 31 -5.19 -18.27 -0.83
C ARG A 31 -4.12 -17.42 -0.16
N ALA A 32 -4.55 -16.38 0.54
CA ALA A 32 -3.69 -15.60 1.43
C ALA A 32 -4.18 -15.77 2.87
N THR A 33 -3.25 -16.12 3.77
CA THR A 33 -3.49 -16.18 5.22
C THR A 33 -2.83 -14.96 5.84
N VAL A 34 -3.62 -14.12 6.51
CA VAL A 34 -3.17 -12.88 7.16
C VAL A 34 -3.12 -13.11 8.66
N TYR A 35 -1.94 -12.99 9.25
CA TYR A 35 -1.75 -13.06 10.70
C TYR A 35 -1.77 -11.63 11.25
N GLY A 36 -2.84 -11.28 11.96
CA GLY A 36 -2.97 -9.96 12.58
C GLY A 36 -1.92 -9.75 13.68
N LYS A 37 -1.23 -8.61 13.66
CA LYS A 37 -0.21 -8.24 14.67
C LYS A 37 -0.79 -7.74 16.01
N GLY A 38 -2.13 -7.75 16.16
CA GLY A 38 -2.83 -7.21 17.33
C GLY A 38 -2.66 -5.69 17.48
N LYS A 39 -3.20 -5.12 18.56
CA LYS A 39 -3.05 -3.68 18.86
C LYS A 39 -1.65 -3.28 19.35
N ALA A 40 -0.82 -4.25 19.73
CA ALA A 40 0.47 -4.01 20.40
C ALA A 40 1.65 -3.89 19.42
N SER A 41 1.47 -4.26 18.15
CA SER A 41 2.50 -4.12 17.12
C SER A 41 1.87 -3.45 15.90
N PRO A 42 1.86 -2.10 15.88
CA PRO A 42 1.34 -1.33 14.77
C PRO A 42 2.18 -1.60 13.51
N PHE A 43 1.60 -1.31 12.35
CA PHE A 43 2.33 -1.37 11.09
C PHE A 43 3.42 -0.29 11.07
N HIS A 44 4.56 -0.57 10.45
CA HIS A 44 5.62 0.42 10.29
C HIS A 44 5.42 1.20 9.00
N SER A 45 5.62 2.51 9.03
CA SER A 45 5.61 3.32 7.82
C SER A 45 6.73 2.90 6.87
N SER A 46 6.44 2.84 5.57
CA SER A 46 7.43 2.47 4.54
C SER A 46 7.16 3.18 3.22
N GLN A 47 8.09 3.07 2.26
CA GLN A 47 7.89 3.54 0.90
C GLN A 47 7.27 2.42 0.06
N VAL A 48 6.05 2.64 -0.42
CA VAL A 48 5.29 1.64 -1.17
C VAL A 48 4.82 2.13 -2.52
N ASN A 49 4.60 1.20 -3.44
CA ASN A 49 4.19 1.51 -4.81
C ASN A 49 2.80 0.93 -5.13
N ALA A 50 1.85 1.81 -5.46
CA ALA A 50 0.51 1.46 -5.87
C ALA A 50 0.50 1.06 -7.36
N ASN A 51 0.51 -0.25 -7.63
CA ASN A 51 0.55 -0.76 -9.01
C ASN A 51 -0.84 -0.95 -9.64
N ASP A 52 -1.91 -0.85 -8.84
CA ASP A 52 -3.29 -1.01 -9.31
C ASP A 52 -4.29 -0.19 -8.47
N LEU A 53 -5.53 -0.09 -8.94
CA LEU A 53 -6.60 0.68 -8.30
C LEU A 53 -6.94 0.18 -6.89
N ARG A 54 -7.10 -1.14 -6.70
CA ARG A 54 -7.53 -1.75 -5.43
C ARG A 54 -6.39 -1.85 -4.43
N GLY A 55 -5.20 -2.16 -4.92
CA GLY A 55 -3.94 -2.15 -4.20
C GLY A 55 -3.59 -0.77 -3.68
N GLY A 56 -3.75 0.28 -4.50
CA GLY A 56 -3.52 1.67 -4.06
C GLY A 56 -4.36 2.04 -2.84
N ILE A 57 -5.67 1.80 -2.87
CA ILE A 57 -6.55 2.07 -1.72
C ILE A 57 -6.20 1.21 -0.51
N SER A 58 -5.85 -0.06 -0.74
CA SER A 58 -5.45 -0.96 0.35
C SER A 58 -4.19 -0.47 1.07
N LEU A 59 -3.21 0.04 0.32
CA LEU A 59 -1.97 0.61 0.88
C LEU A 59 -2.24 1.93 1.61
N VAL A 60 -3.15 2.77 1.12
CA VAL A 60 -3.59 3.97 1.82
C VAL A 60 -4.22 3.61 3.18
N LEU A 61 -5.13 2.65 3.22
CA LEU A 61 -5.74 2.21 4.49
C LEU A 61 -4.70 1.60 5.46
N ALA A 62 -3.76 0.81 4.93
CA ALA A 62 -2.65 0.28 5.72
C ALA A 62 -1.79 1.41 6.30
N SER A 63 -1.49 2.45 5.50
CA SER A 63 -0.69 3.60 5.92
C SER A 63 -1.33 4.42 7.03
N LEU A 64 -2.67 4.54 7.04
CA LEU A 64 -3.39 5.24 8.10
C LEU A 64 -3.33 4.51 9.44
N SER A 65 -3.08 3.20 9.41
CA SER A 65 -2.89 2.37 10.60
C SER A 65 -1.42 2.20 10.99
N ALA A 66 -0.50 2.72 10.16
CA ALA A 66 0.93 2.61 10.38
C ALA A 66 1.45 3.77 11.23
N GLU A 67 2.46 3.50 12.06
CA GLU A 67 3.17 4.54 12.78
C GLU A 67 4.25 5.15 11.88
N GLY A 68 4.21 6.48 11.75
CA GLY A 68 5.16 7.26 10.96
C GLY A 68 4.56 7.83 9.67
N ILE A 69 5.43 8.15 8.72
CA ILE A 69 5.06 8.76 7.44
C ILE A 69 5.30 7.74 6.34
N THR A 70 4.23 7.32 5.67
CA THR A 70 4.30 6.40 4.53
C THR A 70 4.25 7.21 3.25
N GLU A 71 5.17 6.92 2.33
CA GLU A 71 5.16 7.50 0.99
C GLU A 71 4.59 6.49 0.00
N ILE A 72 3.54 6.89 -0.73
CA ILE A 72 2.86 6.04 -1.71
C ILE A 72 3.11 6.60 -3.10
N SER A 73 3.88 5.88 -3.90
CA SER A 73 4.15 6.18 -5.32
C SER A 73 3.18 5.43 -6.25
N GLY A 74 3.11 5.80 -7.53
CA GLY A 74 2.33 5.06 -8.54
C GLY A 74 0.82 5.31 -8.52
N THR A 75 0.35 6.35 -7.82
CA THR A 75 -1.08 6.67 -7.65
C THR A 75 -1.81 7.04 -8.95
N SER A 76 -1.12 7.15 -10.09
CA SER A 76 -1.69 7.42 -11.41
C SER A 76 -2.79 6.42 -11.82
N HIS A 77 -2.72 5.18 -11.33
CA HIS A 77 -3.75 4.17 -11.56
C HIS A 77 -4.98 4.35 -10.65
N ALA A 78 -4.81 4.90 -9.44
CA ALA A 78 -5.89 5.17 -8.49
C ALA A 78 -6.78 6.33 -8.94
N ASP A 79 -6.20 7.34 -9.61
CA ASP A 79 -6.91 8.50 -10.14
C ASP A 79 -8.03 8.11 -11.14
N ARG A 80 -7.91 6.95 -11.81
CA ARG A 80 -8.94 6.48 -12.77
C ARG A 80 -10.24 6.01 -12.11
N GLY A 81 -10.24 5.79 -10.79
CA GLY A 81 -11.43 5.31 -10.05
C GLY A 81 -11.71 6.05 -8.75
N TYR A 82 -10.75 6.82 -8.23
CA TYR A 82 -10.90 7.64 -7.03
C TYR A 82 -10.40 9.06 -7.30
N GLU A 83 -11.33 9.92 -7.69
CA GLU A 83 -11.06 11.35 -7.80
C GLU A 83 -10.92 11.96 -6.40
N ASN A 84 -9.86 12.74 -6.21
CA ASN A 84 -9.57 13.53 -5.01
C ASN A 84 -9.60 12.71 -3.71
N LEU A 85 -8.96 11.55 -3.73
CA LEU A 85 -8.89 10.64 -2.59
C LEU A 85 -8.30 11.32 -1.35
N GLU A 86 -7.25 12.11 -1.53
CA GLU A 86 -6.59 12.91 -0.50
C GLU A 86 -7.58 13.86 0.19
N MET A 87 -8.43 14.56 -0.57
CA MET A 87 -9.41 15.50 -0.01
C MET A 87 -10.48 14.77 0.81
N LYS A 88 -10.92 13.60 0.35
CA LYS A 88 -11.90 12.78 1.08
C LYS A 88 -11.31 12.25 2.39
N LEU A 89 -10.05 11.84 2.37
CA LEU A 89 -9.35 11.37 3.56
C LEU A 89 -9.10 12.52 4.55
N GLN A 90 -8.67 13.68 4.06
CA GLN A 90 -8.55 14.90 4.87
C GLN A 90 -9.89 15.31 5.49
N GLY A 91 -11.00 15.15 4.76
CA GLY A 91 -12.36 15.34 5.29
C GLY A 91 -12.72 14.41 6.45
N LEU A 92 -12.05 13.26 6.56
CA LEU A 92 -12.16 12.33 7.69
C LEU A 92 -11.07 12.57 8.75
N SER A 93 -10.40 13.72 8.72
CA SER A 93 -9.29 14.09 9.61
C SER A 93 -8.03 13.21 9.46
N ALA A 94 -7.88 12.52 8.34
CA ALA A 94 -6.64 11.82 8.03
C ALA A 94 -5.54 12.81 7.59
N ASN A 95 -4.32 12.60 8.08
CA ASN A 95 -3.15 13.37 7.65
C ASN A 95 -2.58 12.77 6.35
N ALA A 96 -3.19 13.13 5.23
CA ALA A 96 -2.76 12.71 3.89
C ALA A 96 -2.44 13.93 3.03
N ILE A 97 -1.34 13.88 2.28
CA ILE A 97 -0.89 14.97 1.41
C ILE A 97 -0.42 14.38 0.09
N ARG A 98 -0.81 14.98 -1.03
CA ARG A 98 -0.33 14.61 -2.35
C ARG A 98 0.81 15.53 -2.77
N ILE A 99 1.95 14.96 -3.14
CA ILE A 99 3.12 15.69 -3.64
C ILE A 99 3.35 15.34 -5.11
N THR A 100 3.67 16.34 -5.92
CA THR A 100 4.07 16.15 -7.32
C THR A 100 5.58 16.34 -7.39
N THR A 101 6.31 15.23 -7.56
CA THR A 101 7.77 15.28 -7.71
C THR A 101 8.10 15.76 -9.11
N THR A 102 8.37 17.06 -9.27
CA THR A 102 8.91 17.62 -10.53
C THR A 102 10.40 17.31 -10.60
N THR A 103 10.78 16.26 -11.34
CA THR A 103 12.19 15.98 -11.60
C THR A 103 12.73 17.01 -12.59
N TYR A 104 13.66 17.85 -12.13
CA TYR A 104 14.43 18.74 -13.00
C TYR A 104 15.61 17.96 -13.58
N SER A 105 15.55 17.65 -14.88
CA SER A 105 16.69 17.10 -15.61
C SER A 105 17.72 18.20 -15.83
N VAL A 106 18.89 18.06 -15.18
CA VAL A 106 20.10 18.84 -15.48
C VAL A 106 20.90 18.18 -16.60
#